data_AF-A0A5M3WA38-F1
#
_entry.id   AF-A0A5M3WA38-F1
#
_cell.length_a   1.000
_cell.length_b   1.000
_cell.length_c   1.000
_cell.angle_alpha   90.00
_cell.angle_beta   90.00
_cell.angle_gamma   90.00
#
_symmetry.space_group_name_H-M   'P 1'
#
loop_
_entity.id
_entity.type
_entity.pdbx_description
1 polymer ?
#
loop_
_entity_poly.entity_id
_entity_poly.type
_entity_poly.pdbx_seq_one_letter_code
_entity_poly.pdbx_strand_id
1 'polypeptide(L)'
;MISYTYAETFTRVHARRLAGRVTTDLRQSSILYDSPSSGSLEDYQVELEELLVGGYVDKYQFGFKKDGRVVWSLRYTVGPDGALTGGAGGVPSGVDVRQASWFNFLM
;
A
#
# COMPACT_ATOMS: atom_id res chain seq x y z
N MET A 1 21.81 3.11 -28.26
CA MET A 1 20.84 2.78 -27.21
C MET A 1 20.18 4.10 -26.81
N ILE A 2 18.93 4.33 -27.18
CA ILE A 2 18.25 5.62 -26.94
C ILE A 2 17.43 5.45 -25.67
N SER A 3 17.82 6.14 -24.59
CA SER A 3 17.01 6.25 -23.38
C SER A 3 15.95 7.31 -23.63
N TYR A 4 14.70 6.91 -23.76
CA TYR A 4 13.58 7.85 -23.78
C TYR A 4 13.15 8.05 -22.33
N THR A 5 13.70 9.07 -21.67
CA THR A 5 13.15 9.54 -20.39
C THR A 5 11.88 10.32 -20.70
N TYR A 6 10.74 9.64 -20.64
CA TYR A 6 9.45 10.30 -20.63
C TYR A 6 9.25 10.89 -19.23
N ALA A 7 9.45 12.19 -19.06
CA ALA A 7 9.21 12.87 -17.80
C ALA A 7 7.69 13.13 -17.68
N GLU A 8 6.91 12.12 -17.32
CA GLU A 8 5.54 12.36 -16.87
C GLU A 8 5.60 13.06 -15.51
N THR A 9 4.92 14.21 -15.40
CA THR A 9 4.82 14.91 -14.13
C THR A 9 3.88 14.13 -13.21
N PHE A 10 4.34 13.78 -12.01
CA PHE A 10 3.48 13.16 -11.01
C PHE A 10 2.36 14.12 -10.62
N THR A 11 1.10 13.69 -10.71
CA THR A 11 -0.08 14.53 -10.42
C THR A 11 -0.89 13.97 -9.27
N ARG A 12 -1.78 14.81 -8.70
CA ARG A 12 -2.78 14.37 -7.72
C ARG A 12 -3.70 13.26 -8.25
N VAL A 13 -3.94 13.22 -9.56
CA VAL A 13 -4.70 12.11 -10.19
C VAL A 13 -3.93 10.79 -10.09
N HIS A 14 -2.62 10.80 -10.29
CA HIS A 14 -1.77 9.62 -10.07
C HIS A 14 -1.84 9.20 -8.60
N ALA A 15 -1.63 10.13 -7.67
CA ALA A 15 -1.73 9.86 -6.24
C ALA A 15 -3.06 9.20 -5.83
N ARG A 16 -4.19 9.78 -6.25
CA ARG A 16 -5.53 9.25 -5.94
C ARG A 16 -5.74 7.84 -6.50
N ARG A 17 -5.27 7.58 -7.72
CA ARG A 17 -5.33 6.24 -8.32
C ARG A 17 -4.51 5.22 -7.54
N LEU A 18 -3.32 5.61 -7.09
CA LEU A 18 -2.44 4.76 -6.29
C LEU A 18 -3.03 4.46 -4.91
N ALA A 19 -3.46 5.50 -4.19
CA ALA A 19 -4.11 5.39 -2.89
C ALA A 19 -5.37 4.51 -2.96
N GLY A 20 -6.19 4.64 -4.01
CA GLY A 20 -7.37 3.80 -4.22
C GLY A 20 -7.03 2.31 -4.41
N ARG A 21 -5.93 2.00 -5.10
CA ARG A 21 -5.46 0.61 -5.27
C ARG A 21 -5.00 0.01 -3.94
N VAL A 22 -4.19 0.74 -3.18
CA VAL A 22 -3.75 0.32 -1.83
C VAL A 22 -4.96 0.10 -0.92
N THR A 23 -5.91 1.02 -0.91
CA THR A 23 -7.12 0.94 -0.08
C THR A 23 -8.01 -0.26 -0.45
N THR A 24 -8.02 -0.65 -1.73
CA THR A 24 -8.72 -1.86 -2.19
C THR A 24 -8.11 -3.12 -1.58
N ASP A 25 -6.78 -3.22 -1.55
CA ASP A 25 -6.10 -4.36 -0.93
C ASP A 25 -6.25 -4.34 0.60
N LEU A 26 -6.22 -3.15 1.23
CA LEU A 26 -6.52 -3.01 2.66
C LEU A 26 -7.94 -3.45 3.01
N ARG A 27 -8.93 -3.14 2.15
CA ARG A 27 -10.30 -3.61 2.31
C ARG A 27 -10.38 -5.13 2.23
N GLN A 28 -9.65 -5.77 1.31
CA GLN A 28 -9.58 -7.23 1.25
C GLN A 28 -8.99 -7.82 2.55
N SER A 29 -7.96 -7.18 3.11
CA SER A 29 -7.39 -7.58 4.39
C SER A 29 -8.40 -7.42 5.53
N SER A 30 -9.14 -6.32 5.56
CA SER A 30 -10.20 -6.06 6.53
C SER A 30 -11.27 -7.15 6.49
N ILE A 31 -11.67 -7.60 5.29
CA ILE A 31 -12.67 -8.66 5.12
C ILE A 31 -12.14 -10.03 5.56
N LEU A 32 -10.88 -10.34 5.25
CA LEU A 32 -10.31 -11.67 5.51
C LEU A 32 -9.79 -11.84 6.94
N TYR A 33 -9.37 -10.76 7.57
CA TYR A 33 -8.58 -10.78 8.81
C TYR A 33 -8.99 -9.73 9.84
N ASP A 34 -10.10 -9.01 9.62
CA ASP A 34 -10.60 -7.92 10.50
C ASP A 34 -9.58 -6.81 10.77
N SER A 35 -8.53 -6.69 9.94
CA SER A 35 -7.56 -5.59 10.01
C SER A 35 -7.03 -5.20 8.63
N PRO A 36 -6.83 -3.90 8.34
CA PRO A 36 -7.14 -2.78 9.22
C PRO A 36 -8.66 -2.63 9.42
N SER A 37 -9.07 -1.86 10.43
CA SER A 37 -10.49 -1.61 10.67
C SER A 37 -11.12 -0.97 9.43
N SER A 38 -12.30 -1.45 9.02
CA SER A 38 -13.01 -0.91 7.86
C SER A 38 -13.29 0.60 7.97
N GLY A 39 -13.47 1.11 9.18
CA GLY A 39 -13.64 2.53 9.46
C GLY A 39 -12.37 3.38 9.26
N SER A 40 -11.18 2.77 9.27
CA SER A 40 -9.90 3.48 9.05
C SER A 40 -9.47 3.55 7.58
N LEU A 41 -10.20 2.89 6.67
CA LEU A 41 -9.81 2.80 5.26
C LEU A 41 -9.82 4.15 4.54
N GLU A 42 -10.76 5.04 4.88
CA GLU A 42 -10.83 6.37 4.29
C GLU A 42 -9.66 7.24 4.76
N ASP A 43 -9.31 7.17 6.05
CA ASP A 43 -8.14 7.87 6.60
C ASP A 43 -6.85 7.41 5.91
N TYR A 44 -6.68 6.11 5.72
CA TYR A 44 -5.54 5.56 4.97
C TYR A 44 -5.48 6.11 3.54
N GLN A 45 -6.62 6.20 2.87
CA GLN A 45 -6.66 6.69 1.49
C GLN A 45 -6.25 8.16 1.40
N VAL A 46 -6.80 9.00 2.28
CA VAL A 46 -6.50 10.45 2.32
C VAL A 46 -5.04 10.69 2.70
N GLU A 47 -4.53 9.98 3.72
CA GLU A 47 -3.13 10.08 4.14
C GLU A 47 -2.17 9.69 3.00
N LEU A 48 -2.42 8.56 2.33
CA LEU A 48 -1.61 8.13 1.18
C LEU A 48 -1.65 9.15 0.04
N GLU A 49 -2.82 9.69 -0.31
CA GLU A 49 -2.95 10.67 -1.39
C GLU A 49 -2.09 11.91 -1.12
N GLU A 50 -2.15 12.48 0.08
CA GLU A 50 -1.38 13.67 0.43
C GLU A 50 0.13 13.37 0.50
N LEU A 51 0.54 12.23 1.06
CA LEU A 51 1.96 11.84 1.10
C LEU A 51 2.54 11.63 -0.29
N LEU A 52 1.77 11.03 -1.21
CA LEU A 52 2.16 10.83 -2.61
C LEU A 52 2.29 12.17 -3.33
N VAL A 53 1.31 13.06 -3.20
CA VAL A 53 1.34 14.38 -3.82
C VAL A 53 2.54 15.20 -3.33
N GLY A 54 2.86 15.10 -2.04
CA GLY A 54 4.01 15.75 -1.43
C GLY A 54 5.36 15.10 -1.76
N GLY A 55 5.37 13.91 -2.36
CA GLY A 55 6.60 13.15 -2.62
C GLY A 55 7.31 12.70 -1.35
N TYR A 56 6.58 12.53 -0.25
CA TYR A 56 7.16 12.24 1.08
C TYR A 56 7.39 10.76 1.35
N VAL A 57 7.05 9.89 0.41
CA VAL A 57 7.05 8.45 0.59
C VAL A 57 7.27 7.78 -0.75
N ASP A 58 8.19 6.82 -0.76
CA ASP A 58 8.55 6.07 -1.96
C ASP A 58 8.15 4.60 -1.85
N LYS A 59 7.98 4.09 -0.62
CA LYS A 59 7.56 2.71 -0.37
C LYS A 59 6.58 2.62 0.80
N TYR A 60 5.71 1.63 0.68
CA TYR A 60 4.68 1.34 1.66
C TYR A 60 4.67 -0.15 1.95
N GLN A 61 4.51 -0.50 3.22
CA GLN A 61 4.33 -1.88 3.63
C GLN A 61 3.22 -2.00 4.68
N PHE A 62 2.28 -2.89 4.40
CA PHE A 62 1.17 -3.21 5.28
C PHE A 62 1.11 -4.71 5.51
N GLY A 63 0.68 -5.16 6.69
CA GLY A 63 0.44 -6.58 6.89
C GLY A 63 0.40 -6.98 8.36
N PHE A 64 0.70 -8.25 8.59
CA PHE A 64 0.67 -8.85 9.92
C PHE A 64 2.05 -9.35 10.33
N LYS A 65 2.39 -9.09 11.59
CA LYS A 65 3.61 -9.61 12.22
C LYS A 65 3.27 -10.38 13.49
N LYS A 66 3.97 -11.48 13.74
CA LYS A 66 3.87 -12.31 14.93
C LYS A 66 5.27 -12.54 15.48
N ASP A 67 5.47 -12.31 16.78
CA ASP A 67 6.77 -12.47 17.45
C ASP A 67 7.93 -11.74 16.73
N GLY A 68 7.66 -10.53 16.23
CA GLY A 68 8.63 -9.72 15.48
C GLY A 68 8.91 -10.18 14.05
N ARG A 69 8.27 -11.25 13.57
CA ARG A 69 8.42 -11.76 12.20
C ARG A 69 7.18 -11.42 11.36
N VAL A 70 7.40 -11.01 10.12
CA VAL A 70 6.31 -10.77 9.17
C VAL A 70 5.66 -12.12 8.81
N VAL A 71 4.37 -12.24 9.07
CA VAL A 71 3.55 -13.40 8.65
C VAL A 71 3.22 -13.26 7.17
N TRP A 72 2.72 -12.09 6.78
CA TRP A 72 2.54 -11.69 5.40
C TRP A 72 2.46 -10.16 5.30
N SER A 73 2.76 -9.61 4.13
CA SER A 73 2.67 -8.17 3.89
C SER A 73 2.48 -7.81 2.43
N LEU A 74 1.70 -6.77 2.18
CA LEU A 74 1.66 -6.02 0.92
C LEU A 74 2.81 -5.02 0.93
N ARG A 75 3.52 -4.92 -0.20
CA ARG A 75 4.63 -3.99 -0.40
C ARG A 75 4.40 -3.24 -1.69
N TYR A 76 4.46 -1.92 -1.63
CA TYR A 76 4.29 -1.03 -2.77
C TYR A 76 5.50 -0.12 -2.88
N THR A 77 5.87 0.22 -4.10
CA THR A 77 6.98 1.10 -4.45
C THR A 77 6.49 2.03 -5.55
N VAL A 78 6.60 3.34 -5.31
CA VAL A 78 6.19 4.37 -6.25
C VAL A 78 7.35 4.62 -7.19
N GLY A 79 7.12 4.39 -8.47
CA GLY A 79 8.04 4.69 -9.54
C GLY A 79 8.11 6.20 -9.81
N PRO A 80 9.21 6.69 -10.41
CA PRO A 80 9.39 8.09 -10.76
C PRO A 80 8.38 8.60 -11.81
N ASP A 81 7.73 7.68 -12.53
CA ASP A 81 6.62 7.91 -13.47
C ASP A 81 5.24 7.92 -12.78
N GLY A 82 5.19 7.73 -11.46
CA GLY A 82 3.94 7.55 -10.72
C GLY A 82 3.31 6.17 -10.90
N ALA A 83 4.03 5.20 -11.47
CA ALA A 83 3.58 3.82 -11.48
C ALA A 83 3.72 3.20 -10.08
N LEU A 84 2.77 2.34 -9.70
CA LEU A 84 2.93 1.48 -8.54
C LEU A 84 3.57 0.18 -8.98
N THR A 85 4.76 -0.09 -8.47
CA THR A 85 5.39 -1.41 -8.53
C THR A 85 5.23 -2.11 -7.19
N GLY A 86 5.03 -3.42 -7.19
CA GLY A 86 4.63 -4.13 -5.97
C GLY A 86 3.11 -4.14 -5.73
N GLY A 87 2.69 -5.00 -4.81
CA GLY A 87 1.28 -5.35 -4.58
C GLY A 87 0.63 -6.02 -5.79
N ALA A 88 1.02 -7.27 -6.05
CA ALA A 88 0.60 -8.04 -7.23
C ALA A 88 0.37 -9.54 -6.95
N GLY A 89 -0.09 -9.88 -5.75
CA GLY A 89 -0.44 -11.26 -5.38
C GLY A 89 -1.81 -11.40 -4.70
N GLY A 90 -2.52 -10.29 -4.50
CA GLY A 90 -3.71 -10.23 -3.66
C GLY A 90 -3.41 -10.39 -2.17
N VAL A 91 -4.40 -10.12 -1.33
CA VAL A 91 -4.34 -10.53 0.07
C VAL A 91 -4.46 -12.06 0.10
N PRO A 92 -3.46 -12.80 0.62
CA PRO A 92 -3.54 -14.26 0.67
C PRO A 92 -4.72 -14.66 1.54
N SER A 93 -5.44 -15.72 1.19
CA SER A 93 -6.51 -16.30 2.02
C SER A 93 -5.98 -17.47 2.85
N GLY A 94 -6.57 -17.70 4.03
CA GLY A 94 -6.22 -18.84 4.88
C GLY A 94 -4.90 -18.73 5.64
N VAL A 95 -4.29 -17.54 5.71
CA VAL A 95 -3.08 -17.32 6.51
C VAL A 95 -3.46 -17.21 7.99
N ASP A 96 -2.74 -17.93 8.85
CA ASP A 96 -2.95 -17.85 10.29
C ASP A 96 -2.39 -16.55 10.86
N VAL A 97 -3.29 -15.59 11.12
CA VAL A 97 -2.98 -14.32 11.78
C VAL A 97 -3.30 -14.32 13.27
N ARG A 98 -3.59 -15.48 13.88
CA ARG A 98 -3.87 -15.55 15.33
C ARG A 98 -2.65 -15.10 16.13
N GLN A 99 -2.86 -14.14 17.03
CA GLN A 99 -1.83 -13.46 17.83
C GLN A 99 -0.82 -12.65 16.98
N ALA A 100 -1.10 -12.44 15.69
CA ALA A 100 -0.36 -11.47 14.91
C ALA A 100 -0.97 -10.08 15.12
N SER A 101 -0.14 -9.05 15.01
CA SER A 101 -0.58 -7.65 15.07
C SER A 101 -0.48 -7.04 13.68
N TRP A 102 -1.49 -6.24 13.33
CA TRP A 102 -1.45 -5.38 12.15
C TRP A 102 -0.31 -4.36 12.26
N PHE A 103 0.35 -4.07 11.14
CA PHE A 103 1.34 -3.01 11.05
C PHE A 103 1.19 -2.22 9.74
N ASN A 104 1.54 -0.94 9.82
CA ASN A 104 1.72 -0.04 8.69
C ASN A 104 3.14 0.53 8.79
N PHE A 105 3.86 0.56 7.67
CA PHE A 105 5.19 1.13 7.57
C PHE A 105 5.33 1.96 6.29
N LEU A 106 5.75 3.21 6.45
CA LEU A 106 5.99 4.19 5.39
C LEU A 106 7.50 4.46 5.33
N MET A 107 8.07 4.45 4.14
CA MET A 107 9.51 4.69 3.88
C MET A 107 9.73 5.82 2.89
#